data_AF-A0A1B0B810-F1
#
_entry.id   AF-A0A1B0B810-F1
#
_cell.length_a   1.000
_cell.length_b   1.000
_cell.length_c   1.000
_cell.angle_alpha   90.00
_cell.angle_beta   90.00
_cell.angle_gamma   90.00
#
_symmetry.space_group_name_H-M   'P 1'
#
loop_
_entity.id
_entity.type
_entity.pdbx_description
1 polymer ?
#
loop_
_entity_poly.entity_id
_entity_poly.type
_entity_poly.pdbx_seq_one_letter_code
_entity_poly.pdbx_strand_id
1 'polypeptide(L)'
;MNPYCFRFTWIGPFQDKKNIADLTCEQIREDLTYIPCRRPIVATDNDGVPDTTDLWLRHKNKPNRFGCPMTPGQACVKYTYTYNRGDGYSTTLCSLGGTMGAHIAEVV
;
A
#
# COMPACT_ATOMS: atom_id res chain seq x y z
N MET A 1 -0.14 -2.89 23.66
CA MET A 1 0.40 -2.31 22.40
C MET A 1 -0.65 -2.56 21.34
N ASN A 2 -1.17 -1.53 20.67
CA ASN A 2 -2.23 -1.72 19.68
C ASN A 2 -1.63 -2.37 18.42
N PRO A 3 -2.35 -3.30 17.76
CA PRO A 3 -1.92 -3.81 16.47
C PRO A 3 -1.82 -2.67 15.46
N TYR A 4 -0.83 -2.74 14.57
CA TYR A 4 -0.61 -1.76 13.53
C TYR A 4 -0.93 -2.35 12.17
N CYS A 5 -1.58 -1.54 11.35
CA CYS A 5 -1.79 -1.84 9.95
C CYS A 5 -0.81 -1.06 9.09
N PHE A 6 -0.30 -1.66 8.03
CA PHE A 6 0.40 -0.89 7.01
C PHE A 6 -0.55 0.06 6.29
N ARG A 7 -0.01 1.23 5.91
CA ARG A 7 -0.74 2.27 5.20
C ARG A 7 0.18 2.91 4.16
N PHE A 8 0.26 2.31 2.99
CA PHE A 8 1.10 2.75 1.86
C PHE A 8 0.59 2.17 0.52
N THR A 9 1.07 2.73 -0.58
CA THR A 9 0.86 2.20 -1.95
C THR A 9 2.18 1.75 -2.54
N TRP A 10 2.30 0.48 -2.90
CA TRP A 10 3.40 -0.05 -3.69
C TRP A 10 3.02 -0.03 -5.17
N ILE A 11 3.82 0.63 -6.01
CA ILE A 11 3.47 0.90 -7.42
C ILE A 11 3.98 -0.14 -8.41
N GLY A 12 4.53 -1.25 -7.93
CA GLY A 12 5.03 -2.29 -8.81
C GLY A 12 6.33 -1.94 -9.52
N PRO A 13 6.61 -2.61 -10.65
CA PRO A 13 7.72 -2.29 -11.52
C PRO A 13 7.59 -0.87 -12.08
N PHE A 14 8.41 0.04 -11.56
CA PHE A 14 8.37 1.45 -11.94
C PHE A 14 9.73 1.90 -12.46
N GLN A 15 9.74 2.44 -13.68
CA GLN A 15 10.99 2.77 -14.38
C GLN A 15 11.77 3.91 -13.69
N ASP A 16 11.08 4.91 -13.13
CA ASP A 16 11.71 6.05 -12.46
C ASP A 16 11.60 5.98 -10.93
N LYS A 17 12.38 5.08 -10.32
CA LYS A 17 12.40 4.91 -8.86
C LYS A 17 12.98 6.11 -8.11
N LYS A 18 13.69 7.03 -8.78
CA LYS A 18 14.40 8.15 -8.15
C LYS A 18 13.45 9.27 -7.70
N ASN A 19 12.36 9.48 -8.42
CA ASN A 19 11.41 10.56 -8.16
C ASN A 19 10.10 10.07 -7.49
N ILE A 20 10.11 8.84 -6.96
CA ILE A 20 8.91 8.22 -6.39
C ILE A 20 8.32 8.97 -5.18
N ALA A 21 9.18 9.63 -4.41
CA ALA A 21 8.76 10.40 -3.25
C ALA A 21 7.92 11.64 -3.63
N ASP A 22 8.12 12.15 -4.85
CA ASP A 22 7.42 13.31 -5.38
C ASP A 22 6.12 12.93 -6.11
N LEU A 23 5.91 11.64 -6.38
CA LEU A 23 4.68 11.16 -7.00
C LEU A 23 3.49 11.41 -6.09
N THR A 24 2.42 11.91 -6.71
CA THR A 24 1.12 12.05 -6.07
C THR A 24 0.22 10.89 -6.42
N CYS A 25 -0.82 10.67 -5.60
CA CYS A 25 -1.83 9.67 -5.95
C CYS A 25 -2.56 10.04 -7.25
N GLU A 26 -2.71 11.33 -7.53
CA GLU A 26 -3.34 11.87 -8.73
C GLU A 26 -2.53 11.55 -9.98
N GLN A 27 -1.20 11.62 -9.91
CA GLN A 27 -0.31 11.32 -11.03
C GLN A 27 -0.29 9.83 -11.39
N ILE A 28 -0.53 8.94 -10.42
CA ILE A 28 -0.55 7.50 -10.67
C ILE A 28 -1.96 7.06 -11.13
N ARG A 29 -3.01 7.85 -10.85
CA ARG A 29 -4.41 7.48 -11.06
C ARG A 29 -4.85 7.29 -12.51
N GLU A 30 -4.08 7.72 -13.51
CA GLU A 30 -4.45 7.54 -14.93
C GLU A 30 -4.71 6.04 -15.25
N ASP A 31 -3.96 5.12 -14.63
CA ASP A 31 -4.16 3.67 -14.76
C ASP A 31 -4.85 2.99 -13.55
N LEU A 32 -5.05 3.72 -12.43
CA LEU A 32 -5.51 3.16 -11.14
C LEU A 32 -6.87 3.70 -10.66
N THR A 33 -7.74 4.13 -11.57
CA THR A 33 -8.99 4.86 -11.27
C THR A 33 -9.84 4.22 -10.14
N TYR A 34 -9.80 2.89 -10.00
CA TYR A 34 -10.62 2.14 -9.04
C TYR A 34 -9.87 1.64 -7.79
N ILE A 35 -8.57 1.90 -7.69
CA ILE A 35 -7.78 1.41 -6.56
C ILE A 35 -7.44 2.56 -5.64
N PRO A 36 -7.74 2.43 -4.33
CA PRO A 36 -7.37 3.46 -3.39
C PRO A 36 -5.86 3.64 -3.43
N CYS A 37 -5.41 4.89 -3.49
CA CYS A 37 -4.01 5.24 -3.34
C CYS A 37 -3.80 5.89 -1.97
N ARG A 38 -2.71 5.52 -1.30
CA ARG A 38 -2.31 6.06 0.00
C ARG A 38 -0.83 6.37 0.00
N ARG A 39 -0.50 7.54 0.55
CA ARG A 39 0.90 7.89 0.84
C ARG A 39 1.40 7.20 2.11
N PRO A 40 2.69 6.86 2.19
CA PRO A 40 3.71 7.07 1.16
C PRO A 40 3.55 6.10 -0.03
N ILE A 41 4.02 6.54 -1.20
CA ILE A 41 4.18 5.69 -2.36
C ILE A 41 5.56 5.04 -2.29
N VAL A 42 5.63 3.74 -2.56
CA VAL A 42 6.87 2.96 -2.46
C VAL A 42 7.11 2.12 -3.70
N ALA A 43 8.38 1.95 -4.03
CA ALA A 43 8.89 0.98 -4.99
C ALA A 43 10.07 0.26 -4.35
N THR A 44 10.32 -0.93 -4.84
CA THR A 44 11.43 -1.78 -4.46
C THR A 44 12.45 -1.79 -5.59
N ASP A 45 13.73 -1.89 -5.27
CA ASP A 45 14.80 -1.86 -6.27
C ASP A 45 14.72 -3.04 -7.25
N ASN A 46 14.17 -4.17 -6.83
CA ASN A 46 13.99 -5.38 -7.61
C ASN A 46 12.60 -5.55 -8.24
N ASP A 47 11.75 -4.51 -8.18
CA ASP A 47 10.38 -4.52 -8.69
C ASP A 47 9.44 -5.56 -8.04
N GLY A 48 9.88 -6.20 -6.95
CA GLY A 48 9.10 -7.17 -6.19
C GLY A 48 8.23 -6.53 -5.11
N VAL A 49 7.25 -7.27 -4.58
CA VAL A 49 6.44 -6.80 -3.45
C VAL A 49 7.36 -6.48 -2.25
N PRO A 50 7.14 -5.37 -1.51
CA PRO A 50 7.98 -5.01 -0.38
C PRO A 50 7.97 -6.09 0.71
N ASP A 51 9.15 -6.40 1.26
CA ASP A 51 9.25 -7.19 2.48
C ASP A 51 8.70 -6.37 3.65
N THR A 52 7.53 -6.76 4.14
CA THR A 52 6.83 -6.07 5.23
C THR A 52 7.58 -6.17 6.56
N THR A 53 8.40 -7.21 6.75
CA THR A 53 9.24 -7.37 7.96
C THR A 53 10.34 -6.32 7.96
N ASP A 54 11.08 -6.20 6.85
CA ASP A 54 12.11 -5.17 6.68
C ASP A 54 11.50 -3.76 6.75
N LEU A 55 10.35 -3.54 6.10
CA LEU A 55 9.64 -2.26 6.13
C LEU A 55 9.27 -1.85 7.57
N TRP A 56 8.75 -2.78 8.36
CA TRP A 56 8.44 -2.56 9.77
C TRP A 56 9.70 -2.25 10.58
N LEU A 57 10.77 -3.04 10.42
CA LEU A 57 12.01 -2.86 11.18
C LEU A 57 12.65 -1.49 10.93
N ARG A 58 12.61 -0.99 9.70
CA ARG A 58 13.11 0.35 9.33
C ARG A 58 12.26 1.49 9.92
N HIS A 59 10.96 1.28 10.08
CA HIS A 59 10.01 2.33 10.47
C HIS A 59 9.43 2.18 11.87
N LYS A 60 9.81 1.16 12.64
CA LYS A 60 9.27 0.86 13.99
C LYS A 60 9.39 2.01 14.99
N ASN A 61 10.38 2.91 14.81
CA ASN A 61 10.56 4.10 15.65
C ASN A 61 9.62 5.25 15.30
N LYS A 62 8.99 5.22 14.11
CA LYS A 62 7.99 6.19 13.62
C LYS A 62 6.88 5.46 12.85
N PRO A 63 6.14 4.53 13.49
CA PRO A 63 5.26 3.60 12.80
C PRO A 63 4.08 4.30 12.09
N ASN A 64 3.66 5.47 12.59
CA ASN A 64 2.63 6.31 11.97
C ASN A 64 3.01 6.84 10.56
N ARG A 65 4.28 6.78 10.15
CA ARG A 65 4.71 7.16 8.80
C ARG A 65 4.30 6.12 7.74
N PHE A 66 4.21 4.86 8.14
CA PHE A 66 4.00 3.73 7.24
C PHE A 66 2.82 2.84 7.64
N GLY A 67 2.15 3.20 8.72
CA GLY A 67 1.01 2.47 9.25
C GLY A 67 0.10 3.30 10.12
N CYS A 68 -0.96 2.67 10.59
CA CYS A 68 -1.93 3.23 11.51
C CYS A 68 -2.16 2.25 12.67
N PRO A 69 -2.27 2.73 13.92
CA PRO A 69 -2.74 1.90 15.00
C PRO A 69 -4.20 1.53 14.70
N MET A 70 -4.53 0.25 14.81
CA MET A 70 -5.89 -0.22 14.57
C MET A 70 -6.79 0.13 15.74
N THR A 71 -8.02 0.54 15.43
CA THR A 71 -9.10 0.70 16.40
C THR A 71 -10.13 -0.42 16.25
N PRO A 72 -10.93 -0.73 17.29
CA PRO A 72 -12.01 -1.71 17.18
C PRO A 72 -12.92 -1.43 15.97
N GLY A 73 -13.24 -2.48 15.20
CA GLY A 73 -14.06 -2.38 13.98
C GLY A 73 -13.29 -2.03 12.69
N GLN A 74 -11.99 -1.77 12.78
CA GLN A 74 -11.12 -1.64 11.61
C GLN A 74 -10.50 -2.98 11.21
N ALA A 75 -10.28 -3.13 9.91
CA ALA A 75 -9.55 -4.22 9.29
C ALA A 75 -8.38 -3.66 8.46
N CYS A 76 -7.32 -4.46 8.35
CA CYS A 76 -6.27 -4.21 7.38
C CYS A 76 -6.71 -4.73 6.02
N VAL A 77 -6.86 -3.82 5.06
CA VAL A 77 -7.29 -4.19 3.72
C VAL A 77 -6.15 -3.92 2.76
N LYS A 78 -5.80 -4.93 1.98
CA LYS A 78 -4.87 -4.81 0.85
C LYS A 78 -5.63 -4.96 -0.46
N TYR A 79 -5.61 -3.89 -1.25
CA TYR A 79 -6.07 -3.90 -2.64
C TYR A 79 -4.89 -4.25 -3.51
N THR A 80 -5.02 -5.31 -4.31
CA THR A 80 -3.98 -5.71 -5.26
C THR A 80 -4.55 -5.67 -6.67
N TYR A 81 -3.76 -5.18 -7.60
CA TYR A 81 -4.10 -5.23 -9.01
C TYR A 81 -2.90 -5.69 -9.81
N THR A 82 -3.19 -6.58 -10.73
CA THR A 82 -2.20 -7.29 -11.52
C THR A 82 -2.50 -7.01 -12.98
N TYR A 83 -1.56 -6.38 -13.67
CA TYR A 83 -1.51 -6.32 -15.13
C TYR A 83 -0.95 -7.65 -15.67
N ASN A 84 -1.19 -7.92 -16.96
CA ASN A 84 -0.75 -9.14 -17.65
C ASN A 84 0.68 -9.59 -17.24
N ARG A 85 0.85 -10.89 -16.92
CA ARG A 85 2.11 -11.57 -16.51
C ARG A 85 2.63 -11.35 -15.08
N GLY A 86 1.88 -10.70 -14.19
CA GLY A 86 2.20 -10.69 -12.76
C GLY A 86 2.76 -9.37 -12.23
N ASP A 87 2.99 -8.42 -13.12
CA ASP A 87 3.37 -7.05 -12.76
C ASP A 87 2.13 -6.29 -12.29
N GLY A 88 2.21 -5.65 -11.14
CA GLY A 88 1.04 -5.08 -10.49
C GLY A 88 1.40 -4.10 -9.39
N TYR A 89 0.38 -3.46 -8.83
CA TYR A 89 0.52 -2.52 -7.73
C TYR A 89 -0.42 -2.95 -6.60
N SER A 90 -0.14 -2.46 -5.40
CA SER A 90 -1.02 -2.73 -4.26
C SER A 90 -1.07 -1.57 -3.30
N THR A 91 -2.23 -1.37 -2.68
CA THR A 91 -2.40 -0.41 -1.60
C THR A 91 -2.90 -1.12 -0.35
N THR A 92 -2.19 -0.92 0.76
CA THR A 92 -2.64 -1.37 2.07
C THR A 92 -3.15 -0.19 2.87
N LEU A 93 -4.28 -0.35 3.57
CA LEU A 93 -4.87 0.68 4.40
C LEU A 93 -5.70 0.12 5.56
N CYS A 94 -5.80 0.91 6.65
CA CYS A 94 -6.84 0.72 7.66
C CYS A 94 -8.21 1.11 7.07
N SER A 95 -9.15 0.17 7.04
CA SER A 95 -10.53 0.45 6.62
C SER A 95 -11.54 -0.06 7.65
N LEU A 96 -12.73 0.54 7.69
CA LEU A 96 -13.84 -0.01 8.48
C LEU A 96 -14.34 -1.29 7.79
N GLY A 97 -14.60 -2.34 8.56
CA GLY A 97 -14.93 -3.69 8.07
C GLY A 97 -16.17 -3.83 7.17
N GLY A 98 -16.87 -2.74 6.84
CA GLY A 98 -18.02 -2.70 5.92
C GLY A 98 -17.84 -1.88 4.63
N THR A 99 -16.62 -1.39 4.34
CA THR A 99 -16.35 -0.50 3.19
C THR A 99 -15.68 -1.18 1.99
N MET A 100 -15.52 -2.51 2.03
CA MET A 100 -14.85 -3.26 0.97
C MET A 100 -15.80 -3.43 -0.23
N GLY A 101 -15.66 -2.56 -1.23
CA GLY A 101 -16.25 -2.75 -2.56
C GLY A 101 -15.61 -3.94 -3.30
N ALA A 102 -16.32 -4.47 -4.31
CA ALA A 102 -16.06 -5.71 -5.05
C ALA A 102 -14.78 -5.73 -5.93
N HIS A 103 -13.62 -5.42 -5.35
CA HIS A 103 -12.29 -5.64 -5.94
C HIS A 103 -11.56 -6.73 -5.15
N ILE A 104 -10.44 -7.26 -5.67
CA ILE A 104 -9.60 -8.22 -4.93
C ILE A 104 -8.97 -7.49 -3.73
N ALA A 105 -9.75 -7.46 -2.65
CA ALA A 105 -9.43 -6.87 -1.38
C ALA A 105 -9.25 -8.02 -0.39
N GLU A 106 -8.01 -8.23 0.03
CA GLU A 106 -7.69 -9.24 1.04
C GLU A 106 -7.65 -8.56 2.41
N VAL A 107 -8.29 -9.18 3.39
CA VAL A 107 -8.10 -8.81 4.80
C VAL A 107 -6.81 -9.49 5.26
N VAL A 108 -5.82 -8.68 5.63
CA VAL A 108 -4.45 -9.13 5.98
C VAL A 108 -4.24 -9.15 7.48
#